data_AF-A0A8T0PD18-F1
#
_entry.id   AF-A0A8T0PD18-F1
#
_cell.length_a   1.000
_cell.length_b   1.000
_cell.length_c   1.000
_cell.angle_alpha   90.00
_cell.angle_beta   90.00
_cell.angle_gamma   90.00
#
_symmetry.space_group_name_H-M   'P 1'
#
loop_
_entity.id
_entity.type
_entity.pdbx_description
1 polymer ?
#
loop_
_entity_poly.entity_id
_entity_poly.type
_entity_poly.pdbx_seq_one_letter_code
_entity_poly.pdbx_strand_id
1 'polypeptide(L)'
;MADEWVTATIQSLKKASPTSLKTTLRSIREGRTQTVGDCLRREYRMVCHVVRGDFSKDFFEGCRAILIEKDQNPKWMPPSLEQVHEEAVEQYFSKIDDPQWEDLNLPPRHSHGRNIESKL
;
A
#
# COMPACT_ATOMS: atom_id res chain seq x y z
N MET A 1 -17.28 -19.99 -16.78
CA MET A 1 -17.53 -19.63 -15.37
C MET A 1 -16.21 -19.47 -14.60
N ALA A 2 -15.51 -20.54 -14.21
CA ALA A 2 -14.23 -20.40 -13.47
C ALA A 2 -13.09 -19.79 -14.32
N ASP A 3 -12.96 -20.22 -15.58
CA ASP A 3 -11.92 -19.76 -16.50
C ASP A 3 -12.02 -18.26 -16.85
N GLU A 4 -13.26 -17.77 -16.98
CA GLU A 4 -13.55 -16.36 -17.23
C GLU A 4 -13.19 -15.48 -16.02
N TRP A 5 -13.52 -15.92 -14.80
CA TRP A 5 -13.16 -15.21 -13.58
C TRP A 5 -11.65 -15.13 -13.38
N VAL A 6 -10.93 -16.23 -13.60
CA VAL A 6 -9.46 -16.26 -13.52
C VAL A 6 -8.86 -15.29 -14.52
N THR A 7 -9.32 -15.33 -15.77
CA THR A 7 -8.84 -14.44 -16.84
C THR A 7 -9.09 -12.98 -16.49
N ALA A 8 -10.30 -12.62 -16.06
CA ALA A 8 -10.63 -11.25 -15.65
C ALA A 8 -9.78 -10.76 -14.47
N THR A 9 -9.53 -11.62 -13.48
CA THR A 9 -8.69 -11.31 -12.32
C THR A 9 -7.25 -11.04 -12.73
N ILE A 10 -6.66 -11.89 -13.58
CA ILE A 10 -5.30 -11.71 -14.10
C ILE A 10 -5.20 -10.40 -14.89
N GLN A 11 -6.19 -10.09 -15.72
CA GLN A 11 -6.22 -8.83 -16.48
C GLN A 11 -6.32 -7.60 -15.58
N SER A 12 -7.08 -7.68 -14.48
CA SER A 12 -7.16 -6.61 -13.50
C SER A 12 -5.80 -6.38 -12.81
N LEU A 13 -5.13 -7.45 -12.37
CA LEU A 13 -3.80 -7.36 -11.76
C LEU A 13 -2.77 -6.78 -12.73
N LYS A 14 -2.77 -7.20 -14.01
CA LYS A 14 -1.84 -6.70 -15.03
C LYS A 14 -1.97 -5.21 -15.33
N LYS A 15 -3.12 -4.59 -15.02
CA LYS A 15 -3.33 -3.15 -15.19
C LYS A 15 -2.81 -2.32 -14.01
N ALA A 16 -2.60 -2.94 -12.84
CA ALA A 16 -2.11 -2.26 -11.65
C ALA A 16 -0.58 -2.06 -11.69
N SER A 17 -0.08 -1.09 -10.91
CA SER A 17 1.36 -0.92 -10.70
C SER A 17 1.96 -2.18 -10.07
N PRO A 18 3.01 -2.77 -10.65
CA PRO A 18 3.71 -3.91 -10.06
C PRO A 18 4.22 -3.64 -8.64
N THR A 19 4.73 -2.43 -8.40
CA THR A 19 5.18 -1.98 -7.07
C THR A 19 4.01 -1.97 -6.09
N SER A 20 2.88 -1.37 -6.47
CA SER A 20 1.68 -1.31 -5.63
C SER A 20 1.11 -2.69 -5.30
N LEU A 21 1.17 -3.64 -6.23
CA LEU A 21 0.76 -5.02 -5.97
C LEU A 21 1.62 -5.68 -4.88
N LYS A 22 2.95 -5.52 -4.93
CA LYS A 22 3.85 -6.10 -3.92
C LYS A 22 3.70 -5.43 -2.56
N THR A 23 3.65 -4.09 -2.52
CA THR A 23 3.45 -3.35 -1.25
C THR A 23 2.10 -3.69 -0.63
N THR A 24 1.02 -3.79 -1.41
CA THR A 24 -0.31 -4.19 -0.91
C THR A 24 -0.31 -5.63 -0.40
N LEU A 25 0.31 -6.57 -1.10
CA LEU A 25 0.39 -7.96 -0.66
C LEU A 25 1.14 -8.08 0.67
N ARG A 26 2.27 -7.38 0.81
CA ARG A 26 3.02 -7.31 2.06
C ARG A 26 2.21 -6.65 3.17
N SER A 27 1.51 -5.55 2.84
CA SER A 27 0.59 -4.85 3.73
C SER A 27 -0.41 -5.84 4.37
N ILE A 28 -1.12 -6.59 3.54
CA ILE A 28 -2.13 -7.56 3.97
C ILE A 28 -1.52 -8.67 4.82
N ARG A 29 -0.35 -9.20 4.44
CA ARG A 29 0.27 -10.34 5.13
C ARG A 29 0.71 -10.00 6.55
N GLU A 30 1.41 -8.89 6.74
CA GLU A 30 1.86 -8.47 8.08
C GLU A 30 0.68 -8.01 8.95
N GLY A 31 -0.30 -7.33 8.36
CA GLY A 31 -1.48 -6.80 9.06
C GLY A 31 -2.34 -7.89 9.73
N ARG A 32 -2.28 -9.14 9.28
CA ARG A 32 -2.98 -10.28 9.90
C ARG A 32 -2.59 -10.55 11.34
N THR A 33 -1.41 -10.08 11.76
CA THR A 33 -0.86 -10.32 13.10
C THR A 33 -0.73 -9.05 13.94
N GLN A 34 -1.15 -7.91 13.40
CA GLN A 34 -0.98 -6.59 13.99
C GLN A 34 -2.31 -6.06 14.56
N THR A 35 -2.22 -5.18 15.56
CA THR A 35 -3.40 -4.42 15.96
C THR A 35 -3.76 -3.40 14.88
N VAL A 36 -5.02 -2.92 14.87
CA VAL A 36 -5.41 -1.83 13.96
C VAL A 36 -4.51 -0.60 14.12
N GLY A 37 -4.04 -0.31 15.33
CA GLY A 37 -3.14 0.82 15.57
C GLY A 37 -1.79 0.66 14.88
N ASP A 38 -1.22 -0.54 14.93
CA ASP A 38 0.06 -0.84 14.30
C ASP A 38 -0.06 -0.87 12.78
N CYS A 39 -1.16 -1.42 12.25
CA CYS A 39 -1.49 -1.34 10.83
C CYS A 39 -1.52 0.13 10.37
N LEU A 40 -2.25 1.00 11.06
CA LEU A 40 -2.37 2.41 10.66
C LEU A 40 -1.03 3.15 10.65
N ARG A 41 -0.16 2.92 11.64
CA ARG A 41 1.18 3.53 11.65
C ARG A 41 2.03 3.06 10.48
N ARG A 42 1.98 1.78 10.17
CA ARG A 42 2.72 1.20 9.04
C ARG A 42 2.20 1.68 7.69
N GLU A 43 0.88 1.67 7.49
CA GLU A 43 0.23 2.19 6.29
C GLU A 43 0.52 3.69 6.11
N TYR A 44 0.56 4.45 7.21
CA TYR A 44 0.89 5.87 7.17
C TYR A 44 2.27 6.13 6.55
N ARG A 45 3.32 5.45 7.04
CA ARG A 45 4.67 5.55 6.47
C ARG A 45 4.69 5.19 4.99
N MET A 46 4.04 4.09 4.62
CA MET A 46 3.95 3.61 3.24
C MET A 46 3.28 4.64 2.32
N VAL A 47 2.12 5.18 2.71
CA VAL A 47 1.43 6.20 1.93
C VAL A 47 2.27 7.48 1.83
N CYS A 48 2.97 7.87 2.89
CA CYS A 48 3.84 9.05 2.85
C CYS A 48 5.00 8.88 1.86
N HIS A 49 5.68 7.73 1.82
CA HIS A 49 6.67 7.44 0.78
C HIS A 49 6.07 7.43 -0.64
N VAL A 50 4.86 6.89 -0.80
CA VAL A 50 4.13 6.89 -2.08
C VAL A 50 3.83 8.32 -2.55
N VAL A 51 3.33 9.18 -1.66
CA VAL A 51 2.94 10.57 -1.99
C VAL A 51 4.16 11.47 -2.20
N ARG A 52 5.24 11.29 -1.43
CA ARG A 52 6.52 11.99 -1.68
C ARG A 52 7.16 11.51 -2.99
N GLY A 53 6.83 10.29 -3.41
CA GLY A 53 7.38 9.65 -4.59
C GLY A 53 8.89 9.42 -4.43
N ASP A 54 9.30 8.98 -3.24
CA ASP A 54 10.72 8.77 -2.87
C ASP A 54 11.34 7.64 -3.70
N PHE A 55 10.55 6.61 -4.04
CA PHE A 55 11.02 5.40 -4.74
C PHE A 55 10.39 5.20 -6.12
N SER A 56 9.17 5.71 -6.35
CA SER A 56 8.46 5.60 -7.63
C SER A 56 7.53 6.79 -7.84
N LYS A 57 7.23 7.09 -9.11
CA LYS A 57 6.22 8.08 -9.52
C LYS A 57 4.89 7.44 -9.93
N ASP A 58 4.72 6.13 -9.72
CA ASP A 58 3.52 5.38 -10.11
C ASP A 58 2.21 5.98 -9.57
N PHE A 59 2.21 6.56 -8.36
CA PHE A 59 1.01 7.22 -7.85
C PHE A 59 0.56 8.38 -8.75
N PHE A 60 1.49 9.25 -9.12
CA PHE A 60 1.22 10.38 -10.01
C PHE A 60 0.90 9.92 -11.43
N GLU A 61 1.59 8.89 -11.91
CA GLU A 61 1.32 8.29 -13.24
C GLU A 61 -0.07 7.67 -13.31
N GLY A 62 -0.53 7.01 -12.24
CA GLY A 62 -1.88 6.48 -12.15
C GLY A 62 -2.93 7.59 -12.17
N CYS A 63 -2.70 8.66 -11.39
CA CYS A 63 -3.54 9.86 -11.43
C CYS A 63 -3.56 10.49 -12.84
N ARG A 64 -2.41 10.59 -13.50
CA ARG A 64 -2.30 11.08 -14.88
C ARG A 64 -3.17 10.24 -15.81
N ALA A 65 -2.96 8.93 -15.84
CA ALA A 65 -3.61 8.01 -16.76
C ALA A 65 -5.13 7.90 -16.55
N ILE A 66 -5.61 8.02 -15.30
CA ILE A 66 -7.02 7.79 -14.94
C ILE A 66 -7.81 9.11 -14.87
N LEU A 67 -7.23 10.16 -14.29
CA LEU A 67 -7.96 11.38 -13.94
C LEU A 67 -7.61 12.57 -14.84
N ILE A 68 -6.34 12.71 -15.25
CA ILE A 68 -5.86 13.89 -15.99
C ILE A 68 -6.02 13.67 -17.49
N GLU A 69 -5.22 12.78 -18.07
CA GLU A 69 -5.20 12.48 -19.51
C GLU A 69 -6.27 11.46 -19.90
N LYS A 70 -6.70 10.61 -18.94
CA LYS A 70 -7.76 9.61 -19.12
C LYS A 70 -7.48 8.62 -20.27
N ASP A 71 -6.20 8.37 -20.55
CA ASP A 71 -5.76 7.44 -21.59
C ASP A 71 -5.89 5.96 -21.17
N GLN A 72 -6.12 5.69 -19.87
CA GLN A 72 -6.15 4.35 -19.27
C GLN A 72 -4.88 3.53 -19.57
N ASN A 73 -3.76 4.19 -19.86
CA ASN A 73 -2.50 3.57 -20.25
C ASN A 73 -1.34 4.07 -19.36
N PRO A 74 -1.35 3.70 -18.07
CA PRO A 74 -0.28 4.09 -17.17
C PRO A 74 1.04 3.40 -17.52
N LYS A 75 2.13 4.15 -17.43
CA LYS A 75 3.51 3.72 -17.69
C LYS A 75 4.22 3.43 -16.36
N TRP A 76 3.90 2.27 -15.79
CA TRP A 76 4.48 1.86 -14.50
C TRP A 76 5.99 1.68 -14.56
N MET A 77 6.66 2.06 -13.48
CA MET A 77 8.10 1.87 -13.30
C MET A 77 8.37 1.22 -11.93
N PRO A 78 8.88 -0.03 -11.90
CA PRO A 78 9.16 -0.90 -13.05
C PRO A 78 7.89 -1.47 -13.73
N PRO A 79 7.97 -1.89 -15.00
CA PRO A 79 6.82 -2.38 -15.77
C PRO A 79 6.37 -3.82 -15.45
N SER A 80 7.15 -4.61 -14.71
CA SER A 80 6.78 -6.00 -14.37
C SER A 80 7.08 -6.39 -12.92
N LEU A 81 6.42 -7.44 -12.43
CA LEU A 81 6.55 -7.93 -11.05
C LEU A 81 7.96 -8.48 -10.76
N GLU A 82 8.61 -9.07 -11.76
CA GLU A 82 9.94 -9.67 -11.64
C GLU A 82 11.01 -8.62 -11.37
N GLN A 83 10.76 -7.38 -11.79
CA GLN A 83 11.69 -6.26 -11.65
C GLN A 83 11.50 -5.47 -10.34
N VAL A 84 10.46 -5.77 -9.56
CA VAL A 84 10.27 -5.16 -8.24
C VAL A 84 11.07 -5.97 -7.21
N HIS A 85 12.19 -5.44 -6.72
CA HIS A 85 13.00 -6.11 -5.72
C HIS A 85 12.39 -5.99 -4.31
N GLU A 86 12.59 -7.00 -3.45
CA GLU A 86 12.03 -7.00 -2.08
C GLU A 86 12.63 -5.86 -1.25
N GLU A 87 13.90 -5.53 -1.47
CA GLU A 87 14.59 -4.42 -0.82
C GLU A 87 13.93 -3.07 -1.17
N ALA A 88 13.46 -2.89 -2.41
CA ALA A 88 12.74 -1.70 -2.81
C ALA A 88 11.34 -1.63 -2.15
N VAL A 89 10.70 -2.78 -1.93
CA VAL A 89 9.42 -2.85 -1.19
C VAL A 89 9.63 -2.51 0.29
N GLU A 90 10.71 -2.97 0.91
CA GLU A 90 11.07 -2.66 2.30
C GLU A 90 11.17 -1.16 2.55
N GLN A 91 11.76 -0.42 1.60
CA GLN A 91 11.93 1.02 1.72
C GLN A 91 10.60 1.76 1.92
N TYR A 92 9.50 1.28 1.34
CA TYR A 92 8.17 1.88 1.56
C TYR A 92 7.68 1.76 3.00
N PHE A 93 8.15 0.80 3.79
CA PHE A 93 7.71 0.62 5.17
C PHE A 93 8.72 1.16 6.20
N SER A 94 9.85 1.69 5.71
CA SER A 94 10.91 2.26 6.52
C SER A 94 10.48 3.58 7.19
N LYS A 95 11.31 4.06 8.13
CA LYS A 95 11.10 5.40 8.66
C LYS A 95 11.51 6.42 7.61
N ILE A 96 10.77 7.51 7.53
CA ILE A 96 11.14 8.63 6.66
C ILE A 96 12.43 9.26 7.19
N ASP A 97 13.41 9.41 6.30
CA ASP A 97 14.69 10.09 6.59
C ASP A 97 14.50 11.61 6.54
N ASP A 98 13.78 12.12 7.54
CA ASP A 98 13.58 13.54 7.75
C ASP A 98 13.67 13.79 9.27
N PRO A 99 14.62 14.62 9.75
CA PRO A 99 14.79 14.90 11.17
C PRO A 99 13.56 15.50 11.86
N GLN A 100 12.65 16.11 11.10
CA GLN A 100 11.41 16.69 11.60
C GLN A 100 10.22 15.72 11.49
N TRP A 101 10.44 14.51 11.00
CA TRP A 101 9.39 13.53 10.85
C TRP A 101 8.93 12.94 12.18
N GLU A 102 7.62 13.00 12.40
CA GLU A 102 6.95 12.28 13.47
C GLU A 102 6.03 11.21 12.86
N ASP A 103 6.09 10.01 13.41
CA ASP A 103 5.22 8.93 12.99
C ASP A 103 3.77 9.14 13.50
N LEU A 104 2.81 8.41 12.93
CA LEU A 104 1.41 8.56 13.30
C LEU A 104 1.18 8.27 14.79
N ASN A 105 0.89 9.33 15.54
CA ASN A 105 0.49 9.23 16.94
C ASN A 105 -1.05 9.12 17.03
N LEU A 106 -1.52 7.92 17.35
CA LEU A 106 -2.95 7.66 17.51
C LEU A 106 -3.39 8.09 18.91
N PRO A 107 -4.50 8.85 19.04
CA PRO A 107 -5.02 9.20 20.35
C PRO A 107 -5.40 7.94 21.15
N PRO A 108 -5.34 8.00 22.49
CA PRO A 108 -5.83 6.91 23.32
C PRO A 108 -7.31 6.68 23.00
N ARG A 109 -7.66 5.42 22.68
CA ARG A 109 -9.06 5.06 22.48
C ARG A 109 -9.71 4.95 23.85
N HIS A 110 -10.47 5.97 24.24
CA HIS A 110 -11.36 5.85 25.38
C HIS A 110 -12.52 4.94 24.96
N SER A 111 -12.48 3.68 25.40
CA SER A 111 -13.67 2.83 25.36
C SER A 111 -14.72 3.51 26.24
N HIS A 112 -15.73 4.13 25.64
CA HIS A 112 -16.91 4.54 26.39
C HIS A 112 -17.56 3.29 26.98
N GLY A 113 -17.23 3.00 28.23
CA GLY A 113 -17.95 2.10 29.14
C GLY A 113 -18.36 0.73 28.58
N ARG A 114 -17.44 -0.05 28.00
CA ARG A 114 -17.67 -1.49 27.81
C ARG A 114 -16.46 -2.30 28.22
N ASN A 115 -16.54 -2.86 29.43
CA ASN A 115 -15.82 -4.08 29.79
C ASN A 115 -16.30 -5.16 28.82
N ILE A 116 -15.48 -5.54 27.84
CA ILE A 116 -15.65 -6.79 27.12
C ILE A 116 -14.47 -7.65 27.55
N GLU A 117 -14.68 -8.45 28.60
CA GLU A 117 -13.90 -9.67 28.76
C GLU A 117 -14.23 -10.54 27.55
N SER A 118 -13.32 -10.63 26.58
CA SER A 118 -13.38 -11.65 25.55
C SER A 118 -12.41 -12.75 25.93
N LYS A 119 -12.94 -13.76 26.63
CA LYS A 119 -12.42 -15.12 26.51
C LYS A 119 -12.76 -15.58 25.10
N LEU A 120 -11.75 -15.60 24.22
CA LEU A 120 -11.50 -16.53 23.11
C LEU A 120 -10.31 -15.98 22.29
#